data_AF-A0A662M392-F1
#
_entry.id   AF-A0A662M392-F1
#
_cell.length_a   1.000
_cell.length_b   1.000
_cell.length_c   1.000
_cell.angle_alpha   90.00
_cell.angle_beta   90.00
_cell.angle_gamma   90.00
#
_symmetry.space_group_name_H-M   'P 1'
#
loop_
_entity.id
_entity.type
_entity.pdbx_description
1 polymer ?
#
loop_
_entity_poly.entity_id
_entity_poly.type
_entity_poly.pdbx_seq_one_letter_code
_entity_poly.pdbx_strand_id
1 'polypeptide(L)' 'MKRVAIYTRVSTEDQAKEGFSLDAQMEKLRAYCSARGWEIVKEYVDNGY' A
#
# COMPACT_ATOMS: atom_id res chain seq x y z
N MET A 1 -16.52 -9.10 10.04
CA MET A 1 -15.29 -8.31 9.80
C MET A 1 -14.54 -8.93 8.64
N LYS A 2 -14.16 -8.18 7.60
CA LYS A 2 -13.34 -8.71 6.50
C LYS A 2 -11.86 -8.50 6.84
N ARG A 3 -11.06 -9.57 6.73
CA ARG A 3 -9.61 -9.54 6.90
C ARG A 3 -8.95 -9.36 5.55
N VAL A 4 -8.04 -8.39 5.42
CA VAL A 4 -7.39 -8.03 4.15
C VAL A 4 -5.89 -7.81 4.35
N ALA A 5 -5.12 -8.04 3.28
CA ALA A 5 -3.73 -7.63 3.22
C ALA A 5 -3.58 -6.48 2.21
N ILE A 6 -2.64 -5.58 2.49
CA ILE A 6 -2.24 -4.52 1.55
C ILE A 6 -0.91 -4.92 0.92
N TYR A 7 -0.79 -4.74 -0.39
CA TYR A 7 0.46 -4.90 -1.14
C TYR A 7 0.70 -3.66 -2.00
N THR A 8 1.88 -3.05 -1.87
CA THR A 8 2.32 -1.92 -2.68
C THR A 8 3.62 -2.26 -3.38
N ARG A 9 3.80 -1.73 -4.60
CA ARG A 9 5.04 -1.91 -5.37
C ARG A 9 5.38 -0.73 -6.24
N VAL A 10 6.66 -0.62 -6.60
CA VAL A 10 7.14 0.23 -7.68
C VAL A 10 7.81 -0.62 -8.76
N SER A 11 7.82 -0.12 -10.00
CA SER A 11 8.46 -0.84 -11.12
C SER A 11 9.88 -0.39 -11.38
N THR A 12 10.27 0.78 -10.87
CA THR A 12 11.65 1.29 -10.89
C THR A 12 11.94 1.99 -9.57
N GLU A 13 13.22 2.07 -9.19
CA GLU A 13 13.64 2.82 -7.99
C GLU A 13 13.24 4.31 -8.08
N ASP A 14 13.28 4.90 -9.27
CA ASP A 14 12.92 6.31 -9.49
C ASP A 14 11.43 6.57 -9.19
N GLN A 15 10.54 5.59 -9.44
CA GLN A 15 9.13 5.70 -9.10
C GLN A 15 8.88 5.72 -7.58
N ALA A 16 9.80 5.17 -6.77
CA ALA A 16 9.71 5.27 -5.32
C ALA A 16 9.98 6.69 -4.81
N LYS A 17 10.79 7.48 -5.53
CA LYS A 17 11.27 8.80 -5.10
C LYS A 17 10.49 9.97 -5.70
N GLU A 18 10.06 9.85 -6.97
CA GLU A 18 9.50 10.96 -7.75
C GLU A 18 8.01 10.79 -8.11
N GLY A 19 7.42 9.59 -7.95
CA GLY A 19 6.05 9.24 -8.39
C GLY A 19 4.99 9.12 -7.28
N PHE A 20 3.96 8.28 -7.52
CA PHE A 20 3.07 7.75 -6.47
C PHE A 20 3.90 6.85 -5.55
N SER A 21 4.60 7.47 -4.60
CA SER A 21 5.48 6.78 -3.66
C SER A 21 4.76 5.62 -2.99
N LEU A 22 5.52 4.62 -2.56
CA LEU A 22 4.98 3.47 -1.83
C LEU A 22 4.16 3.92 -0.61
N ASP A 23 4.58 5.00 0.04
CA ASP A 23 3.87 5.61 1.16
C ASP A 23 2.51 6.18 0.73
N ALA A 24 2.44 6.92 -0.37
CA ALA A 24 1.18 7.44 -0.90
C ALA A 24 0.21 6.32 -1.31
N GLN A 25 0.73 5.23 -1.88
CA GLN A 25 -0.07 4.04 -2.17
C GLN A 25 -0.62 3.40 -0.89
N MET A 26 0.22 3.25 0.13
CA MET A 26 -0.13 2.64 1.40
C MET A 26 -1.18 3.47 2.15
N GLU A 27 -1.00 4.78 2.23
CA GLU A 27 -1.95 5.71 2.87
C GLU A 27 -3.35 5.60 2.23
N LYS A 28 -3.40 5.61 0.89
CA LYS A 28 -4.66 5.49 0.15
C LYS A 28 -5.37 4.16 0.40
N LEU A 29 -4.62 3.06 0.47
CA LEU A 29 -5.18 1.72 0.73
C LEU A 29 -5.65 1.56 2.18
N ARG A 30 -4.90 2.11 3.15
CA ARG A 30 -5.32 2.16 4.57
C ARG A 30 -6.61 2.95 4.73
N ALA A 31 -6.72 4.12 4.12
CA ALA A 31 -7.93 4.94 4.14
C ALA A 31 -9.14 4.19 3.54
N TYR A 32 -8.93 3.50 2.42
CA TYR A 32 -9.96 2.68 1.77
C TYR A 32 -10.46 1.53 2.65
N CYS A 33 -9.55 0.84 3.34
CA CYS A 33 -9.90 -0.25 4.27
C CYS A 33 -10.61 0.27 5.53
N SER A 34 -10.12 1.39 6.08
CA SER A 34 -10.72 2.07 7.23
C SER A 34 -12.16 2.49 6.95
N ALA A 35 -12.42 3.13 5.81
CA ALA A 35 -13.76 3.55 5.40
C ALA A 35 -14.76 2.38 5.22
N ARG A 36 -14.27 1.14 5.13
CA ARG A 36 -15.08 -0.08 4.96
C ARG A 36 -15.13 -0.96 6.21
N GLY A 37 -14.47 -0.56 7.30
CA GLY A 37 -14.36 -1.37 8.51
C GLY A 37 -13.66 -2.70 8.26
N TRP A 38 -12.66 -2.73 7.37
CA TRP A 38 -11.85 -3.90 7.11
C TRP A 38 -10.65 -3.95 8.04
N GLU A 39 -10.33 -5.14 8.53
CA GLU A 39 -9.16 -5.41 9.36
C GLU A 39 -7.96 -5.69 8.46
N ILE A 40 -6.97 -4.80 8.50
CA ILE A 40 -5.70 -5.00 7.80
C ILE A 40 -4.85 -5.95 8.66
N VAL A 41 -4.62 -7.17 8.16
CA VAL A 41 -3.88 -8.20 8.91
C VAL A 41 -2.40 -8.23 8.55
N LYS A 42 -2.03 -7.66 7.40
CA LYS A 42 -0.63 -7.57 6.96
C LYS A 42 -0.48 -6.54 5.85
N GLU A 43 0.69 -5.92 5.83
CA GLU A 43 1.12 -4.99 4.79
C GLU A 43 2.43 -5.50 4.18
N TYR A 44 2.51 -5.46 2.87
CA TYR A 44 3.66 -5.92 2.09
C TYR A 44 4.09 -4.80 1.16
N VAL A 45 5.40 -4.59 1.08
CA VAL A 45 6.00 -3.54 0.25
C VAL A 45 7.09 -4.19 -0.59
N ASP A 46 7.02 -3.97 -1.90
CA ASP A 46 8.03 -4.37 -2.87
C ASP A 46 8.62 -3.12 -3.52
N ASN A 47 9.83 -2.78 -3.11
CA ASN A 47 10.55 -1.61 -3.58
C ASN A 47 11.34 -1.83 -4.89
N GLY A 48 11.15 -2.98 -5.56
CA GLY A 48 11.64 -3.19 -6.93
C GLY A 48 13.11 -3.62 -7.07
N TYR A 49 13.65 -4.36 -6.09
CA TYR A 49 14.98 -4.98 -6.15
C TYR A 49 15.01 -6.31 -6.92
#